data_AF-A0A960D059-F1
#
_entry.id   AF-A0A960D059-F1
#
_cell.length_a   1.000
_cell.length_b   1.000
_cell.length_c   1.000
_cell.angle_alpha   90.00
_cell.angle_beta   90.00
_cell.angle_gamma   90.00
#
_symmetry.space_group_name_H-M   'P 1'
#
loop_
_entity.id
_entity.type
_entity.pdbx_description
1 polymer ?
#
loop_
_entity_poly.entity_id
_entity_poly.type
_entity_poly.pdbx_seq_one_letter_code
_entity_poly.pdbx_strand_id
1 'polypeptide(L)' 'TRSGDGFGGLPEAVTPVKVRRLRRLAGLWLAGQDTGWAGVRIDVIGVRVGRRRTPEVIHLRGVG' A
#
# COMPACT_ATOMS: atom_id res chain seq x y z
N THR A 1 -0.05 -9.51 11.50
CA THR A 1 1.00 -9.65 10.47
C THR A 1 1.13 -11.12 10.13
N ARG A 2 1.27 -11.48 8.85
CA ARG A 2 1.23 -12.88 8.39
C ARG A 2 2.55 -13.24 7.71
N SER A 3 3.13 -14.37 8.08
CA SER A 3 4.43 -14.87 7.64
C SER A 3 4.24 -16.16 6.83
N GLY A 4 4.32 -16.08 5.50
CA GLY A 4 4.31 -17.26 4.63
C GLY A 4 4.14 -16.90 3.14
N ASP A 5 4.79 -17.68 2.28
CA ASP A 5 4.97 -17.41 0.84
C ASP A 5 3.81 -17.95 -0.03
N GLY A 6 2.72 -18.45 0.58
CA GLY A 6 1.67 -19.24 -0.08
C GLY A 6 0.48 -18.47 -0.70
N PHE A 7 0.53 -17.14 -0.79
CA PHE A 7 -0.62 -16.33 -1.23
C PHE A 7 -0.21 -15.21 -2.19
N GLY A 8 0.38 -15.57 -3.34
CA GLY A 8 0.63 -14.61 -4.41
C GLY A 8 1.65 -13.51 -4.07
N GLY A 9 2.11 -12.79 -5.08
CA GLY A 9 2.96 -11.63 -4.94
C GLY A 9 2.26 -10.46 -4.26
N LEU A 10 3.05 -9.45 -3.90
CA LEU A 10 2.58 -8.18 -3.31
C LEU A 10 1.39 -7.53 -4.06
N PRO A 11 1.26 -7.60 -5.40
CA PRO A 11 0.08 -7.10 -6.12
C PRO A 11 -1.22 -7.80 -5.75
N GLU A 12 -1.20 -9.11 -5.48
CA GLU A 12 -2.40 -9.89 -5.13
C GLU A 12 -2.92 -9.57 -3.72
N ALA A 13 -2.03 -9.10 -2.82
CA ALA A 13 -2.41 -8.63 -1.49
C ALA A 13 -3.19 -7.30 -1.51
N VAL A 14 -3.09 -6.52 -2.59
CA VAL A 14 -3.71 -5.19 -2.73
C VAL A 14 -4.81 -5.23 -3.79
N THR A 15 -5.98 -5.68 -3.35
CA THR A 15 -7.14 -5.81 -4.23
C THR A 15 -7.68 -4.43 -4.68
N PRO A 16 -8.39 -4.35 -5.82
CA PRO A 16 -9.05 -3.11 -6.26
C PRO A 16 -9.98 -2.49 -5.20
N VAL A 17 -10.60 -3.33 -4.37
CA VAL A 17 -11.44 -2.88 -3.24
C VAL A 17 -10.61 -2.15 -2.19
N LYS A 18 -9.42 -2.67 -1.85
CA LYS A 18 -8.50 -1.99 -0.92
C LYS A 18 -8.03 -0.66 -1.48
N VAL A 19 -7.66 -0.61 -2.76
CA VAL A 19 -7.23 0.64 -3.43
C VAL A 19 -8.34 1.69 -3.39
N ARG A 20 -9.58 1.33 -3.74
CA ARG A 20 -10.73 2.24 -3.68
C ARG A 20 -10.97 2.79 -2.26
N ARG A 21 -10.88 1.94 -1.24
CA ARG A 21 -11.03 2.36 0.16
C ARG A 21 -9.93 3.35 0.56
N LEU A 22 -8.68 3.08 0.21
CA LEU A 22 -7.55 3.96 0.50
C LEU A 22 -7.71 5.33 -0.19
N ARG A 23 -8.13 5.36 -1.46
CA ARG A 23 -8.43 6.62 -2.18
C ARG A 23 -9.50 7.44 -1.46
N ARG A 24 -10.60 6.80 -1.02
CA ARG A 24 -11.67 7.50 -0.28
C ARG A 24 -11.16 8.09 1.04
N LEU A 25 -10.38 7.32 1.81
CA LEU A 25 -9.83 7.79 3.07
C LEU A 25 -8.83 8.94 2.87
N ALA A 26 -7.98 8.84 1.85
CA ALA A 26 -7.08 9.93 1.48
C ALA A 26 -7.86 11.19 1.11
N GLY A 27 -8.91 11.08 0.29
CA GLY A 27 -9.76 12.21 -0.07
C GLY A 27 -10.43 12.88 1.15
N LEU A 28 -10.95 12.09 2.09
CA LEU A 28 -11.53 12.62 3.33
C LEU A 28 -10.49 13.33 4.21
N TRP A 29 -9.29 12.78 4.32
CA TRP A 29 -8.20 13.40 5.07
C TRP A 29 -7.76 14.72 4.42
N LEU A 30 -7.60 14.74 3.09
CA LEU A 30 -7.22 15.93 2.32
C LEU A 30 -8.28 17.04 2.38
N ALA A 31 -9.57 16.68 2.40
CA ALA A 31 -10.67 17.64 2.51
C ALA A 31 -10.67 18.41 3.85
N GLY A 32 -9.98 17.89 4.87
CA GLY A 32 -9.79 18.58 6.15
C GLY A 32 -8.52 19.42 6.24
N GLN A 33 -7.79 19.63 5.14
CA GLN A 33 -6.55 20.40 5.12
C GLN A 33 -6.78 21.76 4.45
N ASP A 34 -6.05 22.78 4.88
CA ASP A 34 -6.17 24.15 4.34
C ASP A 34 -5.41 24.36 3.02
N THR A 35 -4.74 23.32 2.51
CA THR A 35 -3.93 23.35 1.30
C THR A 35 -4.43 22.31 0.31
N GLY A 36 -4.38 22.63 -0.99
CA GLY A 36 -4.73 21.70 -2.07
C GLY A 36 -3.49 21.00 -2.65
N TRP A 37 -3.68 19.77 -3.13
CA TRP A 37 -2.65 19.02 -3.86
C TRP A 37 -3.16 18.61 -5.25
N ALA A 38 -2.26 18.63 -6.23
CA ALA A 38 -2.59 18.32 -7.64
C ALA A 38 -2.98 16.85 -7.88
N GLY A 39 -2.70 15.95 -6.93
CA GLY A 39 -3.05 14.55 -7.06
C GLY A 39 -2.64 13.72 -5.84
N VAL A 40 -3.08 12.46 -5.83
CA VAL A 40 -2.80 11.49 -4.76
C VAL A 40 -2.15 10.26 -5.38
N ARG A 41 -0.98 9.86 -4.87
CA ARG A 41 -0.31 8.60 -5.22
C ARG A 41 -0.39 7.63 -4.05
N ILE A 42 -0.81 6.40 -4.34
CA ILE A 42 -0.82 5.32 -3.36
C ILE A 42 0.31 4.37 -3.74
N ASP A 43 1.23 4.15 -2.79
CA ASP A 43 2.33 3.22 -2.93
C ASP A 43 2.16 2.06 -1.94
N VAL A 44 2.68 0.89 -2.27
CA VAL A 44 2.62 -0.31 -1.42
C VAL A 44 4.03 -0.78 -1.11
N ILE A 45 4.32 -0.94 0.18
CA ILE A 45 5.56 -1.53 0.66
C ILE A 45 5.26 -2.94 1.17
N GLY A 46 5.79 -3.94 0.47
CA GLY A 46 5.83 -5.31 0.96
C GLY A 46 7.04 -5.51 1.83
N VAL A 47 6.83 -5.96 3.06
CA VAL A 47 7.92 -6.32 3.97
C VAL A 47 7.81 -7.80 4.27
N ARG A 48 8.83 -8.57 3.87
CA ARG A 48 8.94 -9.99 4.18
C ARG A 48 10.01 -10.20 5.22
N VAL A 49 9.57 -10.55 6.43
CA VAL A 49 10.44 -10.92 7.54
C VAL A 49 10.60 -12.44 7.50
N GLY A 50 11.72 -12.90 6.94
CA GLY A 50 12.10 -14.32 6.91
C GLY A 50 13.03 -14.71 8.06
N ARG A 51 13.73 -15.84 7.92
CA ARG A 51 14.73 -16.30 8.91
C ARG A 51 16.04 -15.50 8.91
N ARG A 52 16.21 -14.53 8.02
CA ARG A 52 17.40 -13.68 7.91
C ARG A 52 17.23 -12.40 8.74
N ARG A 53 18.35 -11.82 9.21
CA ARG A 53 18.34 -10.57 9.99
C ARG A 53 17.79 -9.37 9.22
N THR A 54 18.06 -9.30 7.91
CA THR A 54 17.61 -8.20 7.07
C THR A 54 16.26 -8.56 6.44
N PRO A 55 15.19 -7.78 6.65
CA PRO A 55 13.92 -8.01 5.98
C PRO A 55 14.06 -7.66 4.49
N GLU A 56 13.31 -8.38 3.66
CA GLU A 56 13.20 -8.03 2.26
C GLU A 56 12.08 -7.02 2.07
N VAL A 57 12.39 -5.94 1.34
CA VAL A 57 11.48 -4.83 1.11
C VAL A 57 11.24 -4.70 -0.39
N ILE A 58 9.96 -4.67 -0.78
CA ILE A 58 9.51 -4.47 -2.15
C ILE A 58 8.63 -3.22 -2.18
N HIS A 59 8.88 -2.32 -3.13
CA HIS A 59 8.10 -1.09 -3.31
C HIS A 59 7.37 -1.13 -4.64
N LEU A 60 6.04 -1.14 -4.59
CA LEU A 60 5.18 -0.88 -5.73
C LEU A 60 4.70 0.56 -5.68
N ARG A 61 4.97 1.30 -6.74
CA ARG A 61 4.61 2.72 -6.84
C ARG A 61 3.32 2.88 -7.63
N GLY A 62 2.45 3.81 -7.19
CA GLY A 62 1.27 4.21 -7.94
C GLY A 62 0.30 3.06 -8.21
N VAL A 63 -0.12 2.34 -7.18
CA VAL A 63 -1.08 1.26 -7.34
C VAL A 63 -2.48 1.79 -7.68
N GLY A 64 -2.94 1.40 -8.88
CA GLY A 64 -4.27 1.66 -9.41
C GLY A 64 -4.48 3.06 -9.98
#